data_AF-A0A4Q7UTT5-F1
#
_entry.id   AF-A0A4Q7UTT5-F1
#
_cell.length_a   1.000
_cell.length_b   1.000
_cell.length_c   1.000
_cell.angle_alpha   90.00
_cell.angle_beta   90.00
_cell.angle_gamma   90.00
#
_symmetry.space_group_name_H-M   'P 1'
#
loop_
_entity.id
_entity.type
_entity.pdbx_description
1 polymer ?
#
loop_
_entity_poly.entity_id
_entity_poly.type
_entity_poly.pdbx_seq_one_letter_code
_entity_poly.pdbx_strand_id
1 'polypeptide(L)'
;MTTTSLPLPSPTTSRLPVVRRLVAGAAIAGTLPYLGLKAVWLSGHPVGVIDPAVMESTSMTVLNGVTVAMDLCVIALAVALTAAWGRRLPAAAVLLPGWVASGLLLPIAVSVLPATLLTGSGGDGDGLAGWVRPLVYGGFAWQGAFLLVAFAFYARQRWSETLRDAGPAPEAVRPLMAATVAGGTVMAALSAVLQVLYGATSGGGAAGMIVAVGGAAFAAAGAAGVLALSRGTRTTATVVAGWSGSAAMFAWGLWSAATTMGASDLSAAGHPAYGLAQLTGLLGGFALAVAGLLALSGRTTAAHERPRGAGRV
;
A
#
# COMPACT_ATOMS: atom_id res chain seq x y z
N MET A 1 -16.39 -17.98 59.71
CA MET A 1 -15.27 -17.54 58.86
C MET A 1 -15.84 -17.20 57.49
N THR A 2 -15.94 -15.91 57.17
CA THR A 2 -16.50 -15.42 55.90
C THR A 2 -15.38 -14.70 55.18
N THR A 3 -14.84 -15.31 54.13
CA THR A 3 -13.77 -14.72 53.32
C THR A 3 -14.39 -13.81 52.26
N THR A 4 -14.29 -12.50 52.47
CA THR A 4 -14.63 -11.47 51.49
C THR A 4 -13.59 -11.49 50.37
N SER A 5 -13.99 -11.93 49.18
CA SER A 5 -13.16 -11.81 47.98
C SER A 5 -13.19 -10.37 47.47
N LEU A 6 -12.04 -9.70 47.51
CA LEU A 6 -11.85 -8.39 46.88
C LEU A 6 -11.81 -8.55 45.35
N PRO A 7 -12.51 -7.70 44.57
CA PRO A 7 -12.42 -7.73 43.12
C PRO A 7 -11.02 -7.32 42.67
N LEU A 8 -10.39 -8.12 41.80
CA LEU A 8 -9.14 -7.73 41.15
C LEU A 8 -9.40 -6.59 40.15
N PRO A 9 -8.52 -5.56 40.10
CA PRO A 9 -8.67 -4.46 39.17
C PRO A 9 -8.57 -4.97 37.73
N SER A 10 -9.55 -4.61 36.90
CA SER A 10 -9.60 -4.97 35.49
C SER A 10 -8.40 -4.35 34.75
N PRO A 11 -7.68 -5.11 33.90
CA PRO A 11 -6.56 -4.56 33.15
C PRO A 11 -7.01 -3.47 32.17
N THR A 12 -6.38 -2.30 32.31
CA THR A 12 -6.36 -1.09 31.47
C THR A 12 -6.97 -1.22 30.05
N THR A 13 -8.26 -0.91 29.92
CA THR A 13 -8.92 -0.64 28.63
C THR A 13 -8.61 0.78 28.09
N SER A 14 -7.90 1.62 28.85
CA SER A 14 -7.69 3.05 28.54
C SER A 14 -6.52 3.37 27.60
N ARG A 15 -5.59 2.43 27.33
CA ARG A 15 -4.34 2.73 26.59
C ARG A 15 -4.48 2.67 25.06
N LEU A 16 -5.42 1.88 24.53
CA LEU A 16 -5.57 1.67 23.09
C LEU A 16 -5.93 2.97 22.31
N PRO A 17 -6.80 3.87 22.81
CA PRO A 17 -7.07 5.14 22.16
C PRO A 17 -5.84 6.06 22.07
N VAL A 18 -4.99 6.06 23.10
CA VAL A 18 -3.76 6.88 23.14
C VAL A 18 -2.75 6.38 22.12
N VAL A 19 -2.48 5.07 22.09
CA VAL A 19 -1.55 4.47 21.11
C VAL A 19 -1.98 4.77 19.68
N ARG A 20 -3.28 4.68 19.37
CA ARG A 20 -3.81 5.01 18.04
C ARG A 20 -3.53 6.45 17.65
N ARG A 21 -3.80 7.40 18.56
CA ARG A 21 -3.52 8.83 18.32
C ARG A 21 -2.03 9.09 18.11
N LEU A 22 -1.16 8.44 18.89
CA LEU A 22 0.29 8.56 18.72
C LEU A 22 0.75 8.02 17.37
N VAL A 23 0.24 6.87 16.93
CA VAL A 23 0.57 6.29 15.62
C VAL A 23 0.10 7.20 14.48
N ALA A 24 -1.13 7.74 14.53
CA ALA A 24 -1.57 8.70 13.51
C ALA A 24 -0.76 10.00 13.56
N GLY A 25 -0.45 10.51 14.75
CA GLY A 25 0.42 11.67 14.92
C GLY A 25 1.80 11.44 14.34
N ALA A 26 2.37 10.25 14.50
CA ALA A 26 3.66 9.87 13.91
C ALA A 26 3.58 9.76 12.38
N ALA A 27 2.49 9.23 11.82
CA ALA A 27 2.27 9.20 10.37
C ALA A 27 2.22 10.63 9.80
N ILE A 28 1.48 11.54 10.45
CA ILE A 28 1.42 12.96 10.07
C ILE A 28 2.79 13.63 10.24
N ALA A 29 3.50 13.39 11.34
CA ALA A 29 4.83 13.97 11.54
C ALA A 29 5.81 13.57 10.42
N GLY A 30 5.68 12.37 9.86
CA GLY A 30 6.49 11.92 8.71
C GLY A 30 6.11 12.54 7.36
N THR A 31 4.87 13.03 7.19
CA THR A 31 4.46 13.71 5.95
C THR A 31 4.96 15.15 5.92
N LEU A 32 5.07 15.81 7.08
CA LEU A 32 5.35 17.25 7.16
C LEU A 32 6.67 17.70 6.48
N PRO A 33 7.82 16.99 6.58
CA PRO A 33 9.05 17.46 5.96
C PRO A 33 8.95 17.55 4.43
N TYR A 34 8.37 16.54 3.79
CA TYR A 34 8.19 16.52 2.34
C TYR A 34 7.11 17.49 1.88
N LEU A 35 5.98 17.54 2.59
CA LEU A 35 4.91 18.48 2.34
C LEU A 35 5.41 19.94 2.43
N GLY A 36 6.21 20.24 3.46
CA GLY A 36 6.86 21.54 3.63
C GLY A 36 7.82 21.86 2.49
N LEU A 37 8.66 20.90 2.09
CA LEU A 37 9.56 21.06 0.94
C LEU A 37 8.78 21.40 -0.34
N LYS A 38 7.70 20.67 -0.63
CA LYS A 38 6.85 20.94 -1.80
C LYS A 38 6.16 22.30 -1.72
N ALA A 39 5.69 22.72 -0.55
CA ALA A 39 5.10 24.04 -0.37
C ALA A 39 6.12 25.16 -0.63
N VAL A 40 7.37 24.97 -0.17
CA VAL A 40 8.47 25.92 -0.43
C VAL A 40 8.80 25.98 -1.93
N TRP A 41 8.88 24.83 -2.62
CA TRP A 41 9.09 24.81 -4.08
C TRP A 41 7.95 25.48 -4.85
N LEU A 42 6.69 25.24 -4.47
CA LEU A 42 5.52 25.89 -5.09
C LEU A 42 5.47 27.41 -4.83
N SER A 43 6.13 27.90 -3.78
CA SER A 43 6.33 29.33 -3.54
C SER A 43 7.47 29.95 -4.34
N GLY A 44 8.18 29.15 -5.14
CA GLY A 44 9.30 29.59 -5.99
C GLY A 44 10.67 29.54 -5.32
N HIS A 45 10.80 29.04 -4.09
CA HIS A 45 12.07 29.01 -3.39
C HIS A 45 12.85 27.70 -3.70
N PRO A 46 14.09 27.77 -4.20
CA PRO A 46 14.83 26.62 -4.75
C PRO A 46 15.58 25.81 -3.66
N VAL A 47 15.00 25.65 -2.47
CA VAL A 47 15.72 24.98 -1.37
C VAL A 47 16.04 23.54 -1.76
N GLY A 48 17.32 23.15 -1.66
CA GLY A 48 17.78 21.82 -2.06
C GLY A 48 17.80 21.55 -3.57
N VAL A 49 17.54 22.56 -4.40
CA VAL A 49 17.68 22.47 -5.87
C VAL A 49 19.07 23.03 -6.24
N ILE A 50 19.87 22.23 -6.93
CA ILE A 50 21.20 22.59 -7.43
C ILE A 50 21.10 23.04 -8.89
N ASP A 51 20.31 22.35 -9.70
CA ASP A 51 20.04 22.72 -11.09
C ASP A 51 18.62 23.31 -11.20
N PRO A 52 18.47 24.62 -11.44
CA PRO A 52 17.17 25.27 -11.59
C PRO A 52 16.29 24.66 -12.68
N ALA A 53 16.89 24.08 -13.73
CA ALA A 53 16.16 23.47 -14.85
C ALA A 53 15.21 22.36 -14.39
N VAL A 54 15.49 21.71 -13.26
CA VAL A 54 14.64 20.66 -12.66
C VAL A 54 13.28 21.22 -12.21
N MET A 55 13.19 22.49 -11.85
CA MET A 55 11.96 23.12 -11.33
C MET A 55 11.26 24.07 -12.33
N GLU A 56 11.91 24.43 -13.43
CA GLU A 56 11.40 25.44 -14.38
C GLU A 56 10.20 24.96 -15.20
N SER A 57 9.97 23.64 -15.28
CA SER A 57 8.88 23.11 -16.08
C SER A 57 7.51 23.28 -15.41
N THR A 58 6.49 23.56 -16.24
CA THR A 58 5.08 23.53 -15.81
C THR A 58 4.68 22.15 -15.32
N SER A 59 5.24 21.09 -15.91
CA SER A 59 4.97 19.71 -15.49
C SER A 59 5.40 19.46 -14.05
N MET A 60 6.60 19.91 -13.68
CA MET A 60 7.12 19.75 -12.32
C MET A 60 6.27 20.51 -11.30
N THR A 61 5.80 21.71 -11.65
CA THR A 61 4.86 22.48 -10.81
C THR A 61 3.56 21.70 -10.57
N VAL A 62 2.99 21.11 -11.63
CA VAL A 62 1.77 20.27 -11.51
C VAL A 62 2.04 19.03 -10.66
N LEU A 63 3.16 18.34 -10.86
CA LEU A 63 3.54 17.16 -10.07
C LEU A 63 3.78 17.49 -8.59
N ASN A 64 4.35 18.64 -8.29
CA ASN A 64 4.46 19.15 -6.93
C ASN A 64 3.07 19.35 -6.30
N GLY A 65 2.13 19.96 -7.04
CA GLY A 65 0.74 20.10 -6.58
C GLY A 65 0.01 18.76 -6.36
N VAL A 66 0.18 17.81 -7.28
CA VAL A 66 -0.39 16.45 -7.16
C VAL A 66 0.16 15.74 -5.93
N THR A 67 1.47 15.80 -5.69
CA THR A 67 2.10 15.15 -4.53
C THR A 67 1.69 15.80 -3.21
N VAL A 68 1.48 17.13 -3.17
CA VAL A 68 0.84 17.81 -2.03
C VAL A 68 -0.56 17.26 -1.77
N ALA A 69 -1.39 17.12 -2.80
CA ALA A 69 -2.74 16.57 -2.65
C ALA A 69 -2.72 15.11 -2.14
N MET A 70 -1.73 14.32 -2.56
CA MET A 70 -1.53 12.95 -2.06
C MET A 70 -1.13 12.93 -0.57
N ASP A 71 -0.21 13.79 -0.13
CA ASP A 71 0.15 13.90 1.28
C ASP A 71 -1.03 14.35 2.14
N LEU A 72 -1.85 15.28 1.65
CA LEU A 72 -3.09 15.68 2.33
C LEU A 72 -4.08 14.51 2.44
N CYS A 73 -4.17 13.66 1.41
CA CYS A 73 -4.95 12.41 1.48
C CYS A 73 -4.39 11.46 2.55
N VAL A 74 -3.07 11.34 2.69
CA VAL A 74 -2.45 10.52 3.74
C VAL A 74 -2.77 11.06 5.13
N ILE A 75 -2.68 12.38 5.33
CA ILE A 75 -3.04 13.03 6.60
C ILE A 75 -4.52 12.78 6.91
N ALA A 76 -5.41 12.99 5.93
CA ALA A 76 -6.84 12.75 6.09
C ALA A 76 -7.13 11.29 6.44
N LEU A 77 -6.43 10.34 5.81
CA LEU A 77 -6.55 8.92 6.11
C LEU A 77 -6.05 8.59 7.52
N ALA A 78 -4.90 9.12 7.95
CA ALA A 78 -4.38 8.92 9.30
C ALA A 78 -5.36 9.43 10.38
N VAL A 79 -6.00 10.58 10.13
CA VAL A 79 -7.06 11.12 11.00
C VAL A 79 -8.28 10.20 10.97
N ALA A 80 -8.77 9.80 9.80
CA ALA A 80 -9.94 8.93 9.66
C ALA A 80 -9.76 7.58 10.38
N LEU A 81 -8.58 6.97 10.29
CA LEU A 81 -8.28 5.68 10.92
C LEU A 81 -8.31 5.73 12.46
N THR A 82 -8.20 6.91 13.05
CA THR A 82 -8.19 7.10 14.52
C THR A 82 -9.42 7.82 15.06
N ALA A 83 -10.17 8.51 14.21
CA ALA A 83 -11.36 9.24 14.60
C ALA A 83 -12.58 8.33 14.76
N ALA A 84 -13.47 8.70 15.69
CA ALA A 84 -14.71 7.97 15.91
C ALA A 84 -15.63 7.97 14.67
N TRP A 85 -15.65 9.06 13.92
CA TRP A 85 -16.43 9.20 12.68
C TRP A 85 -15.88 8.36 11.53
N GLY A 86 -14.56 8.10 11.50
CA GLY A 86 -13.96 7.27 10.46
C GLY A 86 -14.52 5.85 10.43
N ARG A 87 -14.94 5.33 11.59
CA ARG A 87 -15.65 4.04 11.70
C ARG A 87 -17.05 4.04 11.06
N ARG A 88 -17.58 5.19 10.67
CA ARG A 88 -18.86 5.29 9.95
C ARG A 88 -18.66 5.33 8.44
N LEU A 89 -17.42 5.47 7.95
CA LEU A 89 -17.14 5.51 6.52
C LEU A 89 -17.49 4.18 5.84
N PRO A 90 -18.03 4.22 4.61
CA PRO A 90 -18.12 3.04 3.75
C PRO A 90 -16.76 2.36 3.62
N ALA A 91 -16.74 1.02 3.55
CA ALA A 91 -15.47 0.27 3.51
C ALA A 91 -14.56 0.72 2.36
N ALA A 92 -15.13 0.98 1.18
CA ALA A 92 -14.40 1.45 0.00
C ALA A 92 -13.66 2.79 0.26
N ALA A 93 -14.26 3.72 1.01
CA ALA A 93 -13.66 5.02 1.31
C ALA A 93 -12.40 4.94 2.19
N VAL A 94 -12.17 3.79 2.84
CA VAL A 94 -10.95 3.55 3.64
C VAL A 94 -10.02 2.56 2.94
N LEU A 95 -10.58 1.47 2.40
CA LEU A 95 -9.81 0.42 1.75
C LEU A 95 -9.12 0.93 0.48
N LEU A 96 -9.80 1.69 -0.37
CA LEU A 96 -9.21 2.13 -1.64
C LEU A 96 -8.04 3.12 -1.42
N PRO A 97 -8.17 4.20 -0.64
CA PRO A 97 -7.03 5.08 -0.34
C PRO A 97 -5.94 4.35 0.43
N GLY A 98 -6.30 3.49 1.39
CA GLY A 98 -5.34 2.69 2.14
C GLY A 98 -4.55 1.71 1.27
N TRP A 99 -5.21 1.09 0.29
CA TRP A 99 -4.58 0.16 -0.66
C TRP A 99 -3.63 0.90 -1.59
N VAL A 100 -4.05 2.01 -2.20
CA VAL A 100 -3.17 2.84 -3.05
C VAL A 100 -1.98 3.39 -2.25
N ALA A 101 -2.21 3.93 -1.05
CA ALA A 101 -1.14 4.43 -0.19
C ALA A 101 -0.16 3.33 0.21
N SER A 102 -0.66 2.14 0.58
CA SER A 102 0.19 0.97 0.85
C SER A 102 1.05 0.62 -0.36
N GLY A 103 0.45 0.64 -1.56
CA GLY A 103 1.12 0.27 -2.81
C GLY A 103 2.23 1.22 -3.21
N LEU A 104 2.08 2.51 -2.94
CA LEU A 104 3.14 3.49 -3.18
C LEU A 104 4.23 3.41 -2.10
N LEU A 105 3.84 3.38 -0.82
CA LEU A 105 4.77 3.57 0.29
C LEU A 105 5.58 2.32 0.65
N LEU A 106 5.02 1.10 0.49
CA LEU A 106 5.74 -0.14 0.83
C LEU A 106 6.98 -0.38 -0.04
N PRO A 107 6.90 -0.28 -1.38
CA PRO A 107 8.09 -0.37 -2.23
C PRO A 107 9.13 0.71 -1.89
N ILE A 108 8.69 1.92 -1.54
CA ILE A 108 9.61 2.98 -1.12
C ILE A 108 10.39 2.57 0.13
N ALA A 109 9.69 2.09 1.15
CA ALA A 109 10.30 1.67 2.41
C ALA A 109 11.23 0.45 2.25
N VAL A 110 10.86 -0.51 1.40
CA VAL A 110 11.53 -1.82 1.33
C VAL A 110 12.63 -1.88 0.27
N SER A 111 12.54 -1.11 -0.82
CA SER A 111 13.54 -1.17 -1.90
C SER A 111 14.12 0.19 -2.27
N VAL A 112 13.31 1.24 -2.45
CA VAL A 112 13.81 2.55 -2.95
C VAL A 112 14.69 3.25 -1.92
N LEU A 113 14.25 3.34 -0.66
CA LEU A 113 15.03 3.97 0.40
C LEU A 113 16.33 3.19 0.66
N PRO A 114 16.33 1.85 0.84
CA PRO A 114 17.57 1.09 0.94
C PRO A 114 18.51 1.27 -0.26
N ALA A 115 17.99 1.24 -1.49
CA ALA A 115 18.80 1.50 -2.69
C ALA A 115 19.46 2.90 -2.64
N THR A 116 18.69 3.92 -2.27
CA THR A 116 19.17 5.31 -2.13
C THR A 116 20.26 5.44 -1.07
N LEU A 117 20.11 4.77 0.09
CA LEU A 117 21.08 4.85 1.17
C LEU A 117 22.36 4.06 0.87
N LEU A 118 22.25 2.91 0.22
CA LEU A 118 23.38 2.01 -0.05
C LEU A 118 24.26 2.47 -1.22
N THR A 119 23.67 3.16 -2.20
CA THR A 119 24.38 3.59 -3.42
C THR A 119 24.70 5.09 -3.44
N GLY A 120 24.31 5.81 -2.38
CA GLY A 120 24.40 7.26 -2.31
C GLY A 120 23.17 7.93 -2.92
N SER A 121 22.87 9.13 -2.44
CA SER A 121 21.69 9.94 -2.80
C SER A 121 21.65 10.42 -4.27
N GLY A 122 22.54 9.93 -5.12
CA GLY A 122 22.66 10.31 -6.53
C GLY A 122 24.12 10.48 -6.89
N GLY A 123 24.54 9.84 -7.99
CA GLY A 123 25.65 10.38 -8.77
C GLY A 123 25.33 11.80 -9.23
N ASP A 124 26.36 12.58 -9.54
CA ASP A 124 26.40 14.03 -9.78
C ASP A 124 25.49 14.59 -10.91
N GLY A 125 24.22 14.21 -11.03
CA GLY A 125 23.43 14.50 -12.25
C GLY A 125 21.90 14.59 -12.14
N ASP A 126 21.29 14.63 -10.94
CA ASP A 126 19.82 14.82 -10.83
C ASP A 126 19.38 16.26 -10.51
N GLY A 127 20.34 17.16 -10.30
CA GLY A 127 20.06 18.57 -10.02
C GLY A 127 19.50 18.87 -8.63
N LEU A 128 19.48 17.93 -7.69
CA LEU A 128 19.08 18.12 -6.29
C LEU A 128 20.25 17.91 -5.33
N ALA A 129 20.17 18.57 -4.18
CA ALA A 129 21.13 18.37 -3.10
C ALA A 129 20.99 16.96 -2.50
N GLY A 130 22.11 16.35 -2.14
CA GLY A 130 22.15 14.95 -1.68
C GLY A 130 21.28 14.63 -0.47
N TRP A 131 20.91 15.61 0.36
CA TRP A 131 20.00 15.39 1.49
C TRP A 131 18.52 15.26 1.07
N VAL A 132 18.14 15.74 -0.12
CA VAL A 132 16.74 15.82 -0.55
C VAL A 132 16.14 14.43 -0.70
N ARG A 133 16.79 13.51 -1.43
CA ARG A 133 16.24 12.16 -1.64
C ARG A 133 16.11 11.35 -0.34
N PRO A 134 17.11 11.29 0.56
CA PRO A 134 16.96 10.67 1.86
C PRO A 134 15.83 11.29 2.70
N LEU A 135 15.63 12.61 2.65
CA LEU A 135 14.52 13.27 3.35
C LEU A 135 13.16 12.85 2.77
N VAL A 136 13.02 12.84 1.44
CA VAL A 136 11.78 12.45 0.74
C VAL A 136 11.45 10.99 1.01
N TYR A 137 12.37 10.06 0.69
CA TYR A 137 12.12 8.62 0.83
C TYR A 137 12.10 8.17 2.28
N GLY A 138 12.86 8.83 3.17
CA GLY A 138 12.80 8.61 4.61
C GLY A 138 11.45 9.05 5.18
N GLY A 139 10.94 10.22 4.79
CA GLY A 139 9.61 10.70 5.14
C GLY A 139 8.52 9.75 4.67
N PHE A 140 8.58 9.31 3.41
CA PHE A 140 7.67 8.31 2.83
C PHE A 140 7.69 6.97 3.56
N ALA A 141 8.87 6.44 3.85
CA ALA A 141 9.00 5.19 4.60
C ALA A 141 8.42 5.33 6.03
N TRP A 142 8.70 6.45 6.69
CA TRP A 142 8.17 6.76 8.02
C TRP A 142 6.64 6.85 8.00
N GLN A 143 6.06 7.70 7.16
CA GLN A 143 4.61 7.85 7.08
C GLN A 143 3.94 6.52 6.70
N GLY A 144 4.55 5.74 5.78
CA GLY A 144 4.04 4.43 5.38
C GLY A 144 3.98 3.45 6.53
N ALA A 145 5.05 3.34 7.31
CA ALA A 145 5.11 2.44 8.46
C ALA A 145 4.00 2.75 9.48
N PHE A 146 3.88 4.01 9.90
CA PHE A 146 2.88 4.39 10.90
C PHE A 146 1.44 4.35 10.35
N LEU A 147 1.23 4.73 9.08
CA LEU A 147 -0.08 4.64 8.44
C LEU A 147 -0.56 3.18 8.34
N LEU A 148 0.33 2.24 7.99
CA LEU A 148 0.01 0.82 7.92
C LEU A 148 -0.29 0.23 9.30
N VAL A 149 0.43 0.65 10.35
CA VAL A 149 0.12 0.26 11.73
C VAL A 149 -1.26 0.80 12.15
N ALA A 150 -1.57 2.07 11.85
CA ALA A 150 -2.89 2.64 12.10
C ALA A 150 -3.99 1.88 11.34
N PHE A 151 -3.74 1.57 10.07
CA PHE A 151 -4.65 0.81 9.23
C PHE A 151 -4.88 -0.61 9.77
N ALA A 152 -3.83 -1.29 10.22
CA ALA A 152 -3.95 -2.61 10.85
C ALA A 152 -4.81 -2.57 12.12
N PHE A 153 -4.64 -1.56 12.98
CA PHE A 153 -5.51 -1.39 14.16
C PHE A 153 -6.96 -1.11 13.78
N TYR A 154 -7.18 -0.27 12.78
CA TYR A 154 -8.51 0.05 12.26
C TYR A 154 -9.19 -1.20 11.68
N ALA A 155 -8.49 -1.91 10.80
CA ALA A 155 -8.98 -3.12 10.13
C ALA A 155 -9.27 -4.23 11.13
N ARG A 156 -8.41 -4.46 12.12
CA ARG A 156 -8.65 -5.46 13.17
C ARG A 156 -9.90 -5.15 13.99
N GLN A 157 -10.14 -3.87 14.30
CA GLN A 157 -11.34 -3.51 15.05
C GLN A 157 -12.61 -3.60 14.20
N ARG A 158 -12.52 -3.30 12.90
CA ARG A 158 -13.69 -3.19 12.03
C ARG A 158 -14.08 -4.50 11.34
N TRP A 159 -13.12 -5.34 11.01
CA TRP A 159 -13.31 -6.48 10.09
C TRP A 159 -12.71 -7.80 10.60
N SER A 160 -12.27 -7.88 11.87
CA SER A 160 -11.71 -9.14 12.39
C SER A 160 -12.72 -10.28 12.41
N GLU A 161 -13.98 -10.02 12.74
CA GLU A 161 -15.05 -11.01 12.68
C GLU A 161 -15.31 -11.46 11.24
N THR A 162 -15.41 -10.51 10.30
CA THR A 162 -15.59 -10.81 8.87
C THR A 162 -14.48 -11.71 8.33
N LEU A 163 -13.22 -11.48 8.73
CA LEU A 163 -12.09 -12.31 8.31
C LEU A 163 -12.09 -13.68 8.99
N ARG A 164 -12.57 -13.79 10.23
CA ARG A 164 -12.70 -15.05 10.97
C ARG A 164 -13.81 -15.93 10.42
N ASP A 165 -14.94 -15.32 10.04
CA ASP A 165 -16.13 -16.02 9.57
C ASP A 165 -16.10 -16.29 8.05
N ALA A 166 -15.05 -15.83 7.36
CA ALA A 166 -14.90 -15.98 5.92
C ALA A 166 -14.94 -17.46 5.49
N GLY A 167 -15.95 -17.80 4.69
CA GLY A 167 -16.16 -19.13 4.13
C GLY A 167 -15.72 -19.23 2.66
N PRO A 168 -15.95 -20.38 2.01
CA PRO A 168 -15.73 -20.54 0.57
C PRO A 168 -16.47 -19.46 -0.24
N ALA A 169 -15.84 -18.96 -1.30
CA ALA A 169 -16.47 -17.99 -2.18
C ALA A 169 -17.79 -18.54 -2.76
N PRO A 170 -18.86 -17.71 -2.85
CA PRO A 170 -20.13 -18.11 -3.44
C PRO A 170 -19.96 -18.67 -4.86
N GLU A 171 -20.72 -19.70 -5.20
CA GLU A 171 -20.59 -20.38 -6.50
C GLU A 171 -20.77 -19.42 -7.69
N ALA A 172 -21.68 -18.45 -7.57
CA ALA A 172 -21.96 -17.42 -8.56
C ALA A 172 -20.73 -16.57 -8.94
N VAL A 173 -19.76 -16.38 -8.02
CA VAL A 173 -18.56 -15.57 -8.28
C VAL A 173 -17.31 -16.40 -8.59
N ARG A 174 -17.38 -17.73 -8.48
CA ARG A 174 -16.22 -18.62 -8.70
C ARG A 174 -15.62 -18.50 -10.10
N PRO A 175 -16.39 -18.43 -11.21
CA PRO A 175 -15.82 -18.27 -12.55
C PRO A 175 -15.04 -16.97 -12.69
N LEU A 176 -15.60 -15.86 -12.20
CA LEU A 176 -14.93 -14.55 -12.21
C LEU A 176 -13.67 -14.57 -11.33
N MET A 177 -13.74 -15.15 -10.14
CA MET A 177 -12.59 -15.32 -9.25
C MET A 177 -11.49 -16.15 -9.93
N ALA A 178 -11.83 -17.26 -10.58
CA ALA A 178 -10.85 -18.10 -11.29
C ALA A 178 -10.18 -17.33 -12.45
N ALA A 179 -10.97 -16.62 -13.26
CA ALA A 179 -10.45 -15.82 -14.37
C ALA A 179 -9.53 -14.68 -13.88
N THR A 180 -9.93 -13.97 -12.82
CA THR A 180 -9.15 -12.86 -12.25
C THR A 180 -7.89 -13.34 -11.53
N VAL A 181 -7.93 -14.48 -10.83
CA VAL A 181 -6.73 -15.12 -10.26
C VAL A 181 -5.77 -15.53 -11.37
N ALA A 182 -6.25 -16.21 -12.40
CA ALA A 182 -5.41 -16.70 -13.50
C ALA A 182 -4.78 -15.53 -14.28
N GLY A 183 -5.61 -14.59 -14.76
CA GLY A 183 -5.15 -13.41 -15.49
C GLY A 183 -4.23 -12.53 -14.64
N GLY A 184 -4.59 -12.28 -13.38
CA GLY A 184 -3.79 -11.51 -12.44
C GLY A 184 -2.43 -12.16 -12.16
N THR A 185 -2.37 -13.48 -12.02
CA THR A 185 -1.12 -14.23 -11.79
C THR A 185 -0.22 -14.18 -13.02
N VAL A 186 -0.78 -14.35 -14.22
CA VAL A 186 -0.01 -14.23 -15.48
C VAL A 186 0.57 -12.82 -15.62
N MET A 187 -0.25 -11.79 -15.40
CA MET A 187 0.20 -10.40 -15.46
C MET A 187 1.25 -10.07 -14.40
N ALA A 188 1.14 -10.63 -13.19
CA ALA A 188 2.15 -10.49 -12.14
C ALA A 188 3.47 -11.16 -12.51
N ALA A 189 3.43 -12.36 -13.11
CA ALA A 189 4.63 -13.04 -13.58
C ALA A 189 5.33 -12.24 -14.70
N LEU A 190 4.56 -11.73 -15.67
CA LEU A 190 5.08 -10.87 -16.73
C LEU A 190 5.70 -9.60 -16.16
N SER A 191 5.00 -8.91 -15.26
CA SER A 191 5.49 -7.71 -14.59
C SER A 191 6.80 -7.99 -13.85
N ALA A 192 6.88 -9.08 -13.09
CA ALA A 192 8.10 -9.46 -12.38
C ALA A 192 9.30 -9.68 -13.30
N VAL A 193 9.12 -10.42 -14.40
CA VAL A 193 10.19 -10.66 -15.40
C VAL A 193 10.62 -9.36 -16.05
N LEU A 194 9.67 -8.51 -16.44
CA LEU A 194 9.95 -7.25 -17.11
C LEU A 194 10.62 -6.23 -16.18
N GLN A 195 10.28 -6.20 -14.88
CA GLN A 195 10.98 -5.40 -13.87
C GLN A 195 12.45 -5.81 -13.79
N VAL A 196 12.75 -7.11 -13.65
CA VAL A 196 14.13 -7.60 -13.56
C VAL A 196 14.90 -7.32 -14.84
N LEU A 197 14.27 -7.52 -16.00
CA LEU A 197 14.86 -7.17 -17.30
C LEU A 197 15.20 -5.68 -17.36
N TYR A 198 14.27 -4.80 -16.98
CA TYR A 198 14.51 -3.36 -16.91
C TYR A 198 15.67 -3.03 -15.95
N GLY A 199 15.69 -3.62 -14.76
CA GLY A 199 16.79 -3.44 -13.79
C GLY A 199 18.15 -3.80 -14.39
N ALA A 200 18.21 -4.88 -15.17
CA ALA A 200 19.43 -5.34 -15.83
C ALA A 200 19.85 -4.46 -17.03
N THR A 201 18.90 -3.85 -17.75
CA THR A 201 19.18 -3.14 -19.01
C THR A 201 19.13 -1.61 -18.91
N SER A 202 18.59 -1.06 -17.82
CA SER A 202 18.40 0.40 -17.65
C SER A 202 19.67 1.21 -17.46
N GLY A 203 20.82 0.55 -17.19
CA GLY A 203 22.05 1.23 -16.79
C GLY A 203 22.03 1.78 -15.36
N GLY A 204 20.96 1.54 -14.58
CA GLY A 204 20.80 2.03 -13.19
C GLY A 204 21.69 1.35 -12.14
N GLY A 205 22.59 0.46 -12.56
CA GLY A 205 23.53 -0.25 -11.68
C GLY A 205 22.84 -1.03 -10.54
N ALA A 206 23.51 -1.11 -9.39
CA ALA A 206 22.99 -1.81 -8.22
C ALA A 206 21.69 -1.20 -7.69
N ALA A 207 21.54 0.12 -7.72
CA ALA A 207 20.35 0.82 -7.25
C ALA A 207 19.11 0.43 -8.07
N GLY A 208 19.24 0.50 -9.41
CA GLY A 208 18.17 0.11 -10.34
C GLY A 208 17.79 -1.36 -10.17
N MET A 209 18.77 -2.25 -9.97
CA MET A 209 18.51 -3.67 -9.75
C MET A 209 17.80 -3.94 -8.41
N ILE A 210 18.18 -3.27 -7.31
CA ILE A 210 17.49 -3.41 -6.01
C ILE A 210 16.02 -3.01 -6.13
N VAL A 211 15.72 -1.89 -6.80
CA VAL A 211 14.35 -1.43 -6.99
C VAL A 211 13.57 -2.40 -7.88
N ALA A 212 14.15 -2.85 -8.99
CA ALA A 212 13.56 -3.82 -9.90
C ALA A 212 13.22 -5.16 -9.22
N VAL A 213 14.17 -5.72 -8.47
CA VAL A 213 13.96 -6.96 -7.70
C VAL A 213 12.89 -6.76 -6.62
N GLY A 214 12.87 -5.61 -5.96
CA GLY A 214 11.80 -5.26 -5.01
C GLY A 214 10.41 -5.26 -5.67
N GLY A 215 10.28 -4.63 -6.84
CA GLY A 215 9.04 -4.63 -7.62
C GLY A 215 8.61 -6.05 -8.02
N ALA A 216 9.54 -6.87 -8.51
CA ALA A 216 9.29 -8.27 -8.85
C ALA A 216 8.86 -9.11 -7.63
N ALA A 217 9.47 -8.87 -6.46
CA ALA A 217 9.10 -9.54 -5.22
C ALA A 217 7.67 -9.19 -4.77
N PHE A 218 7.25 -7.93 -4.90
CA PHE A 218 5.86 -7.55 -4.64
C PHE A 218 4.89 -8.22 -5.61
N ALA A 219 5.23 -8.30 -6.89
CA ALA A 219 4.39 -8.98 -7.88
C ALA A 219 4.22 -10.47 -7.55
N ALA A 220 5.32 -11.15 -7.21
CA ALA A 220 5.29 -12.55 -6.77
C ALA A 220 4.49 -12.75 -5.48
N ALA A 221 4.68 -11.87 -4.48
CA ALA A 221 3.94 -11.91 -3.22
C ALA A 221 2.43 -11.71 -3.42
N GLY A 222 2.05 -10.77 -4.30
CA GLY A 222 0.65 -10.51 -4.64
C GLY A 222 -0.02 -11.73 -5.25
N ALA A 223 0.61 -12.33 -6.27
CA ALA A 223 0.12 -13.53 -6.92
C ALA A 223 0.03 -14.72 -5.94
N ALA A 224 1.10 -14.98 -5.19
CA ALA A 224 1.14 -16.08 -4.22
C ALA A 224 0.09 -15.92 -3.11
N GLY A 225 -0.06 -14.71 -2.56
CA GLY A 225 -1.04 -14.39 -1.53
C GLY A 225 -2.47 -14.61 -2.01
N VAL A 226 -2.82 -14.08 -3.19
CA VAL A 226 -4.17 -14.22 -3.74
C VAL A 226 -4.48 -15.65 -4.20
N LEU A 227 -3.50 -16.36 -4.77
CA LEU A 227 -3.66 -17.78 -5.12
C LEU A 227 -3.88 -18.65 -3.88
N ALA A 228 -3.17 -18.35 -2.77
CA ALA A 228 -3.39 -19.03 -1.51
C ALA A 228 -4.78 -18.73 -0.95
N LEU A 229 -5.23 -17.47 -1.00
CA LEU A 229 -6.58 -17.07 -0.59
C LEU A 229 -7.67 -17.76 -1.42
N SER A 230 -7.51 -17.84 -2.75
CA SER A 230 -8.49 -18.48 -3.63
C SER A 230 -8.58 -19.98 -3.42
N ARG A 231 -7.52 -20.61 -2.89
CA ARG A 231 -7.48 -22.02 -2.47
C ARG A 231 -7.96 -22.25 -1.04
N GLY A 232 -8.35 -21.18 -0.33
CA GLY A 232 -8.90 -21.25 1.03
C GLY A 232 -7.88 -21.04 2.16
N THR A 233 -6.60 -20.80 1.85
CA THR A 233 -5.56 -20.53 2.85
C THR A 233 -5.63 -19.06 3.30
N ARG A 234 -6.32 -18.82 4.42
CA ARG A 234 -6.64 -17.49 4.96
C ARG A 234 -5.80 -17.15 6.19
N THR A 235 -4.48 -17.05 6.03
CA THR A 235 -3.60 -16.61 7.11
C THR A 235 -3.35 -15.10 7.00
N THR A 236 -2.91 -14.47 8.09
CA THR A 236 -2.48 -13.05 8.04
C THR A 236 -1.42 -12.83 6.97
N ALA A 237 -0.49 -13.78 6.79
CA ALA A 237 0.55 -13.69 5.77
C ALA A 237 -0.01 -13.69 4.35
N THR A 238 -0.99 -14.54 4.03
CA THR A 238 -1.58 -14.58 2.68
C THR A 238 -2.39 -13.32 2.37
N VAL A 239 -3.11 -12.80 3.37
CA VAL A 239 -3.82 -11.51 3.26
C VAL A 239 -2.85 -10.35 3.05
N VAL A 240 -1.81 -10.25 3.88
CA VAL A 240 -0.81 -9.18 3.77
C VAL A 240 -0.09 -9.25 2.43
N ALA A 241 0.36 -10.43 2.00
CA ALA A 241 1.04 -10.61 0.72
C ALA A 241 0.15 -10.24 -0.47
N GLY A 242 -1.11 -10.71 -0.48
CA GLY A 242 -2.09 -10.37 -1.50
C GLY A 242 -2.41 -8.88 -1.54
N TRP A 243 -2.60 -8.26 -0.37
CA TRP A 243 -2.84 -6.82 -0.23
C TRP A 243 -1.64 -6.00 -0.74
N SER A 244 -0.45 -6.21 -0.19
CA SER A 244 0.72 -5.39 -0.49
C SER A 244 1.20 -5.58 -1.91
N GLY A 245 1.21 -6.80 -2.42
CA GLY A 245 1.66 -7.10 -3.78
C GLY A 245 0.72 -6.53 -4.83
N SER A 246 -0.59 -6.77 -4.71
CA SER A 246 -1.58 -6.20 -5.63
C SER A 246 -1.58 -4.67 -5.58
N ALA A 247 -1.46 -4.08 -4.38
CA ALA A 247 -1.38 -2.64 -4.17
C ALA A 247 -0.18 -2.04 -4.88
N ALA A 248 1.02 -2.61 -4.67
CA ALA A 248 2.26 -2.11 -5.24
C ALA A 248 2.21 -2.13 -6.77
N MET A 249 1.81 -3.27 -7.34
CA MET A 249 1.67 -3.42 -8.78
C MET A 249 0.71 -2.39 -9.38
N PHE A 250 -0.48 -2.25 -8.78
CA PHE A 250 -1.49 -1.31 -9.27
C PHE A 250 -1.04 0.14 -9.14
N ALA A 251 -0.61 0.55 -7.95
CA ALA A 251 -0.36 1.94 -7.65
C ALA A 251 0.84 2.51 -8.44
N TRP A 252 1.93 1.72 -8.57
CA TRP A 252 3.07 2.11 -9.40
C TRP A 252 2.76 2.05 -10.89
N GLY A 253 1.95 1.07 -11.32
CA GLY A 253 1.46 1.02 -12.69
C GLY A 253 0.62 2.25 -13.04
N LEU A 254 -0.29 2.65 -12.15
CA LEU A 254 -1.14 3.82 -12.31
C LEU A 254 -0.33 5.12 -12.29
N TRP A 255 0.60 5.25 -11.35
CA TRP A 255 1.50 6.40 -11.28
C TRP A 255 2.30 6.55 -12.58
N SER A 256 2.90 5.46 -13.07
CA SER A 256 3.65 5.47 -14.32
C SER A 256 2.79 5.80 -15.54
N ALA A 257 1.54 5.31 -15.58
CA ALA A 257 0.62 5.64 -16.65
C ALA A 257 0.25 7.12 -16.62
N ALA A 258 -0.05 7.67 -15.44
CA ALA A 258 -0.39 9.08 -15.27
C ALA A 258 0.77 10.01 -15.65
N THR A 259 1.99 9.74 -15.18
CA THR A 259 3.17 10.56 -15.50
C THR A 259 3.56 10.47 -16.98
N THR A 260 3.36 9.32 -17.62
CA THR A 260 3.67 9.13 -19.04
C THR A 260 2.63 9.77 -19.95
N MET A 261 1.34 9.56 -19.70
CA MET A 261 0.27 10.19 -20.49
C MET A 261 0.23 11.72 -20.31
N GLY A 262 0.63 12.20 -19.13
CA GLY A 262 0.78 13.63 -18.86
C GLY A 262 2.05 14.25 -19.46
N ALA A 263 2.85 13.48 -20.22
CA ALA A 263 4.14 13.89 -20.77
C ALA A 263 5.03 14.60 -19.73
N SER A 264 5.04 14.06 -18.51
CA SER A 264 5.66 14.73 -17.37
C SER A 264 7.14 14.44 -17.22
N ASP A 265 7.86 15.31 -16.52
CA ASP A 265 9.30 15.15 -16.27
C ASP A 265 9.63 13.91 -15.42
N LEU A 266 8.67 13.39 -14.66
CA LEU A 266 8.81 12.13 -13.91
C LEU A 266 8.47 10.89 -14.74
N SER A 267 8.16 11.05 -16.03
CA SER A 267 7.94 9.91 -16.91
C SER A 267 9.26 9.18 -17.14
N ALA A 268 9.28 7.89 -16.81
CA ALA A 268 10.33 6.98 -17.27
C ALA A 268 10.00 6.39 -18.66
N ALA A 269 9.26 7.13 -19.49
CA ALA A 269 9.03 6.76 -20.89
C ALA A 269 10.36 6.62 -21.63
N GLY A 270 10.41 5.66 -22.57
CA GLY A 270 11.58 5.40 -23.39
C GLY A 270 12.25 4.05 -23.15
N HIS A 271 11.93 3.34 -22.05
CA HIS A 271 12.37 1.95 -21.86
C HIS A 271 11.18 0.97 -21.99
N PRO A 272 11.08 0.20 -23.09
CA PRO A 272 9.93 -0.68 -23.35
C PRO A 272 9.65 -1.68 -22.22
N ALA A 273 10.69 -2.28 -21.64
CA ALA A 273 10.54 -3.22 -20.53
C ALA A 273 9.89 -2.57 -19.30
N TYR A 274 10.24 -1.31 -18.97
CA TYR A 274 9.62 -0.59 -17.86
C TYR A 274 8.15 -0.32 -18.16
N GLY A 275 7.84 0.26 -19.32
CA GLY A 275 6.45 0.54 -19.71
C GLY A 275 5.55 -0.69 -19.67
N LEU A 276 6.03 -1.81 -20.21
CA LEU A 276 5.31 -3.09 -20.16
C LEU A 276 5.21 -3.67 -18.74
N ALA A 277 6.26 -3.54 -17.92
CA ALA A 277 6.23 -3.97 -16.51
C ALA A 277 5.15 -3.21 -15.72
N GLN A 278 5.05 -1.90 -15.93
CA GLN A 278 4.08 -1.03 -15.26
C GLN A 278 2.65 -1.27 -15.77
N LEU A 279 2.45 -1.50 -17.08
CA LEU A 279 1.14 -1.82 -17.65
C LEU A 279 0.62 -3.19 -17.16
N THR A 280 1.47 -4.22 -17.25
CA THR A 280 1.11 -5.57 -16.72
C THR A 280 0.93 -5.53 -15.21
N GLY A 281 1.73 -4.74 -14.50
CA GLY A 281 1.56 -4.44 -13.08
C GLY A 281 0.20 -3.83 -12.77
N LEU A 282 -0.19 -2.77 -13.49
CA LEU A 282 -1.48 -2.09 -13.33
C LEU A 282 -2.66 -3.06 -13.45
N LEU A 283 -2.70 -3.82 -14.55
CA LEU A 283 -3.77 -4.76 -14.85
C LEU A 283 -3.77 -5.95 -13.89
N GLY A 284 -2.59 -6.51 -13.60
CA GLY A 284 -2.43 -7.65 -12.70
C GLY A 284 -2.78 -7.29 -11.26
N GLY A 285 -2.31 -6.15 -10.77
CA GLY A 285 -2.62 -5.66 -9.43
C GLY A 285 -4.12 -5.45 -9.22
N PHE A 286 -4.80 -4.84 -10.19
CA PHE A 286 -6.26 -4.68 -10.14
C PHE A 286 -6.99 -6.04 -10.14
N ALA A 287 -6.64 -6.95 -11.06
CA ALA A 287 -7.25 -8.27 -11.15
C ALA A 287 -7.06 -9.08 -9.86
N LEU A 288 -5.85 -9.05 -9.28
CA LEU A 288 -5.54 -9.72 -8.02
C LEU A 288 -6.29 -9.12 -6.83
N ALA A 289 -6.48 -7.79 -6.79
CA ALA A 289 -7.27 -7.15 -5.75
C ALA A 289 -8.74 -7.57 -5.82
N VAL A 290 -9.34 -7.61 -7.02
CA VAL A 290 -10.70 -8.13 -7.23
C VAL A 290 -10.79 -9.59 -6.79
N ALA A 291 -9.87 -10.44 -7.23
CA ALA A 291 -9.81 -11.85 -6.84
C ALA A 291 -9.71 -12.03 -5.31
N GLY A 292 -8.86 -11.24 -4.64
CA GLY A 292 -8.73 -11.27 -3.18
C GLY A 292 -10.02 -10.90 -2.46
N LEU A 293 -10.73 -9.87 -2.93
CA LEU A 293 -12.04 -9.48 -2.40
C LEU A 293 -13.09 -10.60 -2.60
N LEU A 294 -13.11 -11.22 -3.78
CA LEU A 294 -14.02 -12.34 -4.07
C LEU A 294 -13.71 -13.56 -3.20
N ALA A 295 -12.44 -13.89 -2.98
CA ALA A 295 -12.01 -14.99 -2.11
C ALA A 295 -12.42 -14.81 -0.64
N LEU A 296 -12.61 -13.56 -0.21
CA LEU A 296 -13.05 -13.17 1.13
C LEU A 296 -14.55 -12.86 1.24
N SER A 297 -15.32 -13.00 0.15
CA SER A 297 -16.74 -12.64 0.11
C SER A 297 -17.67 -13.71 0.71
N GLY A 298 -17.21 -14.96 0.80
CA GLY A 298 -17.96 -16.08 1.35
C GLY A 298 -18.14 -15.97 2.86
N ARG A 299 -19.25 -16.49 3.38
CA ARG A 299 -19.49 -16.59 4.83
C ARG A 299 -19.66 -18.04 5.22
N THR A 300 -19.11 -18.41 6.37
CA THR A 300 -19.39 -19.71 6.98
C THR A 300 -20.81 -19.64 7.53
N THR A 301 -21.75 -20.37 6.93
CA THR A 301 -23.05 -20.61 7.56
C THR A 301 -22.80 -21.51 8.75
N ALA A 302 -22.73 -20.92 9.95
CA ALA A 302 -22.88 -21.71 11.17
C ALA A 302 -24.23 -22.42 11.07
N ALA A 303 -24.22 -23.74 10.96
CA ALA A 303 -25.43 -24.55 11.02
C ALA A 303 -26.12 -24.26 12.36
N HIS A 304 -27.14 -23.40 12.32
CA HIS A 304 -28.02 -23.14 13.46
C HIS A 304 -29.16 -24.17 13.51
N GLU A 305 -28.90 -25.41 13.09
CA GLU A 305 -29.74 -26.54 13.42
C GLU A 305 -29.29 -27.10 14.77
N ARG A 306 -29.69 -26.40 15.84
CA ARG A 306 -29.98 -27.16 17.06
C ARG A 306 -31.19 -28.03 16.73
N PRO A 307 -31.12 -29.36 16.90
CA PRO A 307 -32.31 -30.18 16.84
C PRO A 307 -33.31 -29.60 17.85
N ARG A 308 -34.48 -29.16 17.39
CA ARG A 308 -35.61 -28.97 18.30
C ARG A 308 -35.85 -30.34 18.90
N GLY A 309 -35.38 -30.51 20.13
CA GLY A 309 -35.54 -31.74 20.89
C GLY A 309 -37.01 -32.13 20.83
N ALA A 310 -37.25 -33.34 20.33
CA ALA A 310 -38.47 -34.08 20.57
C ALA A 310 -38.58 -34.29 22.09
N GLY A 311 -39.26 -33.38 22.77
CA GLY A 311 -39.72 -33.55 24.14
C GLY A 311 -41.15 -34.04 24.11
N ARG A 312 -41.32 -35.37 24.17
CA ARG A 312 -42.54 -36.01 24.66
C ARG A 312 -42.74 -35.62 26.14
N VAL A 313 -43.90 -35.09 26.50
CA VAL A 313 -44.86 -35.68 27.48
C VAL A 313 -46.25 -35.24 27.05
#